data_AF-A0A955H1X3-F1
#
_entry.id   AF-A0A955H1X3-F1
#
_cell.length_a   1.000
_cell.length_b   1.000
_cell.length_c   1.000
_cell.angle_alpha   90.00
_cell.angle_beta   90.00
_cell.angle_gamma   90.00
#
_symmetry.space_group_name_H-M   'P 1'
#
loop_
_entity.id
_entity.type
_entity.pdbx_description
1 polymer ?
#
loop_
_entity_poly.entity_id
_entity_poly.type
_entity_poly.pdbx_seq_one_letter_code
_entity_poly.pdbx_strand_id
1 'polypeptide(L)' 'MANVFIVRGDESGIVMYIEMGAALASGARVYAVGKCNNVTVFHFHPSVKRVNSFADVLDDLKTS' A
#
# COMPACT_ATOMS: atom_id res chain seq x y z
N MET A 1 -1.14 17.64 2.62
CA MET A 1 -2.01 16.45 2.63
C MET A 1 -1.12 15.29 2.21
N ALA A 2 -1.04 14.20 2.98
CA ALA A 2 -0.10 13.13 2.66
C ALA A 2 -0.60 12.36 1.43
N ASN A 3 0.16 12.44 0.34
CA ASN A 3 -0.30 12.15 -1.01
C ASN A 3 -0.28 10.65 -1.37
N VAL A 4 0.49 9.82 -0.68
CA VAL A 4 0.64 8.39 -0.97
C VAL A 4 1.16 7.69 0.29
N PHE A 5 0.65 6.52 0.61
CA PHE A 5 1.21 5.61 1.63
C PHE A 5 1.70 4.34 0.94
N ILE A 6 2.96 3.96 1.18
CA ILE A 6 3.59 2.80 0.55
C ILE A 6 4.03 1.82 1.64
N VAL A 7 3.58 0.58 1.52
CA VAL A 7 3.98 -0.54 2.38
C VAL A 7 4.82 -1.54 1.58
N ARG A 8 5.87 -2.08 2.21
CA ARG A 8 6.61 -3.22 1.68
C ARG A 8 5.87 -4.52 2.03
N GLY A 9 5.32 -5.19 1.02
CA GLY A 9 4.46 -6.35 1.19
C GLY A 9 5.17 -7.65 1.60
N ASP A 10 6.50 -7.65 1.53
CA ASP A 10 7.39 -8.75 1.96
C ASP A 10 7.77 -8.66 3.44
N GLU A 11 7.54 -7.51 4.08
CA GLU A 11 7.72 -7.32 5.52
C GLU A 11 6.42 -7.65 6.27
N SER A 12 6.54 -8.21 7.47
CA SER A 12 5.39 -8.50 8.33
C SER A 12 5.59 -7.85 9.71
N GLY A 13 4.63 -7.03 10.12
CA GLY A 13 4.65 -6.34 11.40
C GLY A 13 3.28 -5.79 11.75
N ILE A 14 2.87 -5.95 13.02
CA ILE A 14 1.56 -5.49 13.49
C ILE A 14 1.37 -3.97 13.32
N VAL A 15 2.47 -3.22 13.44
CA VAL A 15 2.51 -1.76 13.30
C VAL A 15 2.10 -1.32 11.89
N MET A 16 2.44 -2.08 10.84
CA MET A 16 2.06 -1.74 9.47
C MET A 16 0.55 -1.73 9.27
N TYR A 17 -0.20 -2.58 9.99
CA TYR A 17 -1.67 -2.59 9.90
C TYR A 17 -2.28 -1.35 10.57
N ILE A 18 -1.66 -0.86 11.65
CA ILE A 18 -2.09 0.37 12.34
C ILE A 18 -1.86 1.58 11.42
N GLU A 19 -0.67 1.67 10.84
CA GLU A 19 -0.32 2.75 9.90
C GLU A 19 -1.20 2.74 8.65
N MET A 20 -1.51 1.55 8.12
CA MET A 20 -2.44 1.41 7.00
C MET A 20 -3.85 1.91 7.37
N GLY A 21 -4.36 1.58 8.57
CA GLY A 21 -5.65 2.07 9.05
C GLY A 21 -5.69 3.61 9.11
N ALA A 22 -4.62 4.23 9.61
CA ALA A 22 -4.49 5.69 9.64
C ALA A 22 -4.43 6.28 8.22
N ALA A 23 -3.67 5.66 7.31
CA ALA A 23 -3.57 6.09 5.92
C ALA A 23 -4.93 6.04 5.21
N LEU A 24 -5.68 4.95 5.37
CA LEU A 24 -7.02 4.80 4.82
C LEU A 24 -7.99 5.86 5.38
N ALA A 25 -7.97 6.09 6.69
CA ALA A 25 -8.82 7.11 7.33
C ALA A 25 -8.49 8.54 6.85
N SER A 26 -7.24 8.78 6.46
CA SER A 26 -6.79 10.08 5.93
C SER A 26 -7.15 10.31 4.45
N GLY A 27 -7.66 9.28 3.75
CA GLY A 27 -7.93 9.32 2.31
C GLY A 27 -6.68 9.20 1.44
N ALA A 28 -5.56 8.70 1.99
CA ALA A 28 -4.33 8.50 1.21
C ALA A 28 -4.49 7.37 0.18
N ARG A 29 -3.81 7.50 -0.97
CA ARG A 29 -3.65 6.38 -1.92
C ARG A 29 -2.67 5.36 -1.31
N VAL A 30 -3.11 4.12 -1.11
CA VAL A 30 -2.31 3.08 -0.44
C VAL A 30 -1.77 2.09 -1.48
N TYR A 31 -0.44 1.89 -1.47
CA TYR A 31 0.26 0.94 -2.32
C TYR A 31 0.95 -0.13 -1.48
N ALA A 32 0.81 -1.39 -1.89
CA ALA A 32 1.61 -2.50 -1.38
C ALA A 32 2.60 -2.92 -2.47
N VAL A 33 3.90 -2.72 -2.22
CA VAL A 33 4.99 -2.98 -3.17
C VAL A 33 5.66 -4.31 -2.83
N GLY A 34 5.90 -5.13 -3.85
CA GLY A 34 6.66 -6.37 -3.73
C GLY A 34 5.79 -7.60 -3.52
N LYS A 35 6.39 -8.69 -3.05
CA LYS A 35 5.72 -10.00 -2.94
C LYS A 35 4.74 -10.00 -1.76
N CYS A 36 3.51 -9.57 -2.02
CA CYS A 36 2.44 -9.59 -1.04
C CYS A 36 2.06 -11.05 -0.73
N ASN A 37 2.47 -11.56 0.42
CA ASN A 37 2.04 -12.87 0.87
C ASN A 37 0.50 -12.87 1.00
N ASN A 38 -0.17 -13.89 0.44
CA ASN A 38 -1.65 -14.00 0.31
C ASN A 38 -2.43 -14.03 1.65
N VAL A 39 -1.75 -13.85 2.77
CA VAL A 39 -2.28 -13.95 4.14
C VAL A 39 -2.39 -12.59 4.83
N THR A 40 -1.97 -11.49 4.19
CA THR A 40 -2.00 -10.16 4.79
C THR A 40 -3.26 -9.38 4.37
N VAL A 41 -3.75 -8.50 5.25
CA VAL A 41 -4.89 -7.60 4.95
C VAL A 41 -4.65 -6.75 3.68
N PHE A 42 -3.39 -6.46 3.34
CA PHE A 42 -2.99 -5.80 2.10
C PHE A 42 -3.47 -6.51 0.83
N HIS A 43 -3.65 -7.83 0.90
CA HIS A 43 -4.10 -8.62 -0.24
C HIS A 43 -5.60 -8.43 -0.53
N PHE A 44 -6.41 -8.19 0.49
CA PHE A 44 -7.87 -8.25 0.40
C PHE A 44 -8.56 -6.88 0.45
N HIS A 45 -7.87 -5.83 0.90
CA HIS A 45 -8.51 -4.52 1.03
C HIS A 45 -8.64 -3.80 -0.34
N PRO A 46 -9.84 -3.38 -0.76
CA PRO A 46 -10.09 -2.87 -2.12
C PRO A 46 -9.37 -1.55 -2.43
N SER A 47 -9.13 -0.72 -1.41
CA SER A 47 -8.40 0.56 -1.56
C SER A 47 -6.88 0.40 -1.60
N VAL A 48 -6.35 -0.81 -1.45
CA VAL A 48 -4.91 -1.08 -1.51
C VAL A 48 -4.54 -1.55 -2.91
N LYS A 49 -3.72 -0.75 -3.60
CA LYS A 49 -3.20 -1.11 -4.92
C LYS A 49 -1.91 -1.91 -4.78
N ARG A 50 -1.88 -3.11 -5.35
CA ARG A 50 -0.73 -4.01 -5.32
C ARG A 50 0.13 -3.79 -6.55
N VAL A 51 1.43 -3.64 -6.34
CA VAL A 51 2.41 -3.43 -7.42
C VAL A 51 3.68 -4.21 -7.15
N ASN A 52 4.47 -4.47 -8.18
CA ASN A 52 5.69 -5.27 -8.06
C ASN A 52 6.91 -4.42 -7.71
N SER A 53 6.90 -3.14 -8.11
CA SER A 53 8.03 -2.26 -7.94
C SER A 53 7.62 -0.84 -7.55
N PHE A 54 8.58 -0.06 -7.02
CA PHE A 54 8.39 1.37 -6.81
C PHE A 54 8.20 2.14 -8.12
N ALA A 55 8.75 1.65 -9.24
CA ALA A 55 8.55 2.28 -10.55
C ALA A 55 7.06 2.24 -10.96
N ASP A 56 6.38 1.12 -10.69
CA ASP A 56 4.95 0.96 -10.95
C ASP A 56 4.11 1.99 -10.18
N VAL A 57 4.50 2.32 -8.94
CA VAL A 57 3.85 3.38 -8.15
C VAL A 57 4.01 4.73 -8.85
N LEU A 58 5.24 5.06 -9.27
CA LEU A 58 5.53 6.33 -9.93
C LEU A 58 4.78 6.46 -11.25
N ASP A 59 4.68 5.40 -12.04
CA ASP A 59 3.96 5.41 -13.31
C ASP A 59 2.45 5.57 -13.09
N ASP A 60 1.89 4.94 -12.06
CA ASP A 60 0.49 5.12 -11.68
C ASP A 60 0.17 6.57 -11.28
N LEU A 61 1.07 7.20 -10.52
CA LEU A 61 0.92 8.58 -10.08
C LEU A 61 1.06 9.60 -11.22
N LYS A 62 1.82 9.29 -12.27
CA LYS A 62 1.89 10.15 -13.48
C LYS A 62 0.62 10.12 -14.32
N THR A 63 -0.15 9.04 -14.19
CA THR A 63 -1.33 8.77 -15.03
C THR A 63 -2.64 9.16 -14.32
N SER A 64 -2.58 9.53 -13.03
CA SER A 64 -3.73 9.82 -12.15
C SER A 64 -3.77 11.26 -11.68
#